data_AF-A0A519V0R0-F1
#
_entry.id   AF-A0A519V0R0-F1
#
_cell.length_a   1.000
_cell.length_b   1.000
_cell.length_c   1.000
_cell.angle_alpha   90.00
_cell.angle_beta   90.00
_cell.angle_gamma   90.00
#
_symmetry.space_group_name_H-M   'P 1'
#
loop_
_entity.id
_entity.type
_entity.pdbx_description
1 polymer ?
#
loop_
_entity_poly.entity_id
_entity_poly.type
_entity_poly.pdbx_seq_one_letter_code
_entity_poly.pdbx_strand_id
1 'polypeptide(L)'
;MSSKTSHTAISGAGLLIALGIIYGDIGTSPLYVMSSILKSGQTPGLIDPVLVLGAISCVIWTLTLQTTVKYVLITLNADNNGEGGIFSLYALVRRRGGWLSVVAIIGGASLLADGVITPPISVSSAIEGLKAVYP
;
A
#
# COMPACT_ATOMS: atom_id res chain seq x y z
N MET A 1 -10.44 40.72 0.90
CA MET A 1 -9.18 40.03 0.50
C MET A 1 -9.55 38.69 -0.11
N SER A 2 -9.49 38.57 -1.44
CA SER A 2 -9.77 37.32 -2.16
C SER A 2 -8.44 36.61 -2.42
N SER A 3 -8.17 35.53 -1.67
CA SER A 3 -6.99 34.70 -1.87
C SER A 3 -7.18 33.82 -3.09
N LYS A 4 -6.55 34.19 -4.21
CA LYS A 4 -6.42 33.32 -5.39
C LYS A 4 -5.43 32.21 -5.06
N THR A 5 -5.92 31.02 -4.76
CA THR A 5 -5.11 29.79 -4.74
C THR A 5 -4.73 29.44 -6.18
N SER A 6 -3.47 29.69 -6.52
CA SER A 6 -2.87 29.23 -7.78
C SER A 6 -2.74 27.72 -7.73
N HIS A 7 -3.59 27.00 -8.47
CA HIS A 7 -3.38 25.58 -8.71
C HIS A 7 -2.10 25.42 -9.55
N THR A 8 -1.02 24.97 -8.92
CA THR A 8 0.23 24.66 -9.60
C THR A 8 -0.05 23.59 -10.65
N ALA A 9 0.19 23.89 -11.93
CA ALA A 9 0.09 22.90 -12.99
C ALA A 9 1.10 21.78 -12.70
N ILE A 10 0.60 20.55 -12.56
CA ILE A 10 1.44 19.37 -12.36
C ILE A 10 2.35 19.24 -13.59
N SER A 11 3.65 19.47 -13.41
CA SER A 11 4.64 19.24 -14.47
C SER A 11 4.63 17.76 -14.85
N GLY A 12 4.79 17.43 -16.14
CA GLY A 12 4.83 16.03 -16.61
C GLY A 12 5.90 15.19 -15.89
N ALA A 13 7.01 15.83 -15.45
CA ALA A 13 8.01 15.19 -14.61
C ALA A 13 7.47 14.80 -13.22
N GLY A 14 6.61 15.64 -12.62
CA GLY A 14 5.97 15.36 -11.34
C GLY A 14 4.99 14.19 -11.41
N LEU A 15 4.26 14.05 -12.52
CA LEU A 15 3.38 12.90 -12.76
C LEU A 15 4.18 11.59 -12.85
N LEU A 16 5.30 11.60 -13.60
CA LEU A 16 6.16 10.42 -13.73
C LEU A 16 6.77 10.00 -12.38
N ILE A 17 7.22 10.95 -11.57
CA ILE A 17 7.75 10.67 -10.23
C ILE A 17 6.64 10.08 -9.33
N ALA A 18 5.45 10.68 -9.31
CA ALA A 18 4.33 10.19 -8.51
C ALA A 18 3.90 8.77 -8.92
N LEU A 19 3.79 8.50 -10.23
CA LEU A 19 3.50 7.17 -10.74
C LEU A 19 4.58 6.16 -10.36
N GLY A 20 5.86 6.55 -10.45
CA GLY A 20 6.98 5.69 -10.05
C GLY A 20 6.94 5.32 -8.57
N ILE A 21 6.63 6.27 -7.69
CA ILE A 21 6.49 6.03 -6.25
C ILE A 21 5.32 5.09 -5.97
N ILE A 22 4.15 5.35 -6.56
CA ILE A 22 2.94 4.53 -6.34
C ILE A 22 3.15 3.09 -6.84
N TYR A 23 3.73 2.93 -8.02
CA TYR A 23 3.94 1.61 -8.61
C TYR A 23 5.05 0.84 -7.88
N GLY A 24 6.07 1.54 -7.36
CA GLY A 24 7.09 0.96 -6.50
C GLY A 24 6.53 0.42 -5.19
N ASP A 25 5.69 1.21 -4.51
CA ASP A 25 5.07 0.80 -3.24
C ASP A 25 4.11 -0.40 -3.41
N ILE A 26 3.27 -0.38 -4.45
CA ILE A 26 2.34 -1.48 -4.75
C ILE A 26 3.08 -2.76 -5.14
N GLY A 27 4.19 -2.65 -5.88
CA GLY A 27 4.91 -3.80 -6.45
C GLY A 27 5.83 -4.55 -5.49
N THR A 28 6.31 -3.89 -4.42
CA THR A 28 7.26 -4.52 -3.47
C THR A 28 6.59 -5.55 -2.56
N SER A 29 5.35 -5.32 -2.15
CA SER A 29 4.62 -6.20 -1.23
C SER A 29 4.43 -7.63 -1.77
N PRO A 30 3.99 -7.84 -3.03
CA PRO A 30 3.92 -9.17 -3.64
C PRO A 30 5.28 -9.88 -3.75
N LEU A 31 6.36 -9.15 -4.00
CA LEU A 31 7.71 -9.73 -4.11
C LEU A 31 8.16 -10.33 -2.78
N TYR A 32 7.78 -9.73 -1.64
CA TYR A 32 8.04 -10.33 -0.33
C TYR A 32 7.28 -11.62 -0.11
N VAL A 33 6.00 -11.64 -0.47
CA VAL A 33 5.15 -12.83 -0.33
C VAL A 33 5.68 -13.96 -1.21
N MET A 34 6.10 -13.67 -2.44
CA MET A 34 6.71 -14.68 -3.30
C MET A 34 8.02 -15.22 -2.70
N SER A 35 8.90 -14.33 -2.22
CA SER A 35 10.15 -14.73 -1.57
C SER A 35 9.92 -15.58 -0.31
N SER A 36 8.91 -15.24 0.51
CA SER A 36 8.59 -15.99 1.72
C SER A 36 7.96 -17.35 1.42
N ILE A 37 7.11 -17.48 0.40
CA ILE A 37 6.54 -18.76 -0.04
C ILE A 37 7.64 -19.68 -0.57
N LEU A 38 8.56 -19.14 -1.38
CA LEU A 38 9.70 -19.89 -1.94
C LEU A 38 10.68 -20.33 -0.83
N LYS A 39 10.97 -19.47 0.16
CA LYS A 39 11.79 -19.82 1.33
C LYS A 39 11.10 -20.81 2.26
N SER A 40 9.77 -20.74 2.42
CA SER A 40 9.00 -21.67 3.27
C SER A 40 8.79 -23.03 2.61
N GLY A 41 8.90 -23.12 1.28
CA GLY A 41 8.85 -24.35 0.49
C GLY A 41 10.13 -25.20 0.55
N GLN A 42 11.06 -24.93 1.48
CA GLN A 42 12.33 -25.63 1.70
C GLN A 42 12.19 -27.10 2.20
N THR A 43 11.15 -27.83 1.78
CA THR A 43 11.28 -29.29 1.68
C THR A 43 12.17 -29.59 0.47
N PRO A 44 13.29 -30.32 0.62
CA PRO A 44 14.26 -30.50 -0.46
C PRO A 44 13.60 -31.24 -1.63
N GLY A 45 13.47 -30.59 -2.80
CA GLY A 45 13.37 -31.30 -4.07
C GLY A 45 12.35 -30.83 -5.09
N LEU A 46 11.27 -30.12 -4.76
CA LEU A 46 10.26 -29.77 -5.77
C LEU A 46 9.77 -28.33 -5.62
N ILE A 47 10.39 -27.41 -6.36
CA ILE A 47 9.67 -26.24 -6.85
C ILE A 47 8.65 -26.78 -7.85
N ASP A 48 7.48 -27.15 -7.35
CA ASP A 48 6.39 -27.65 -8.17
C ASP A 48 5.76 -26.48 -8.93
N PRO A 49 5.58 -26.56 -10.26
CA PRO A 49 4.79 -25.59 -11.03
C PRO A 49 3.45 -25.25 -10.38
N VAL A 50 2.81 -26.20 -9.69
CA VAL A 50 1.54 -25.99 -8.97
C VAL A 50 1.68 -25.00 -7.82
N LEU A 51 2.79 -25.04 -7.06
CA LEU A 51 3.04 -24.10 -5.97
C LEU A 51 3.24 -22.67 -6.48
N VAL A 52 3.99 -22.53 -7.58
CA VAL A 52 4.24 -21.22 -8.21
C VAL A 52 2.94 -20.64 -8.78
N LEU A 53 2.16 -21.45 -9.51
CA LEU A 53 0.85 -21.06 -10.03
C LEU A 53 -0.12 -20.70 -8.90
N GLY A 54 -0.13 -21.46 -7.81
CA GLY A 54 -0.94 -21.19 -6.62
C GLY A 54 -0.55 -19.87 -5.94
N ALA A 55 0.74 -19.61 -5.78
CA ALA A 55 1.26 -18.37 -5.19
C ALA A 55 0.90 -17.14 -6.05
N ILE A 56 1.10 -17.21 -7.36
CA ILE A 56 0.75 -16.12 -8.29
C ILE A 56 -0.76 -15.87 -8.27
N SER A 57 -1.58 -16.93 -8.31
CA SER A 57 -3.03 -16.82 -8.23
C SER A 57 -3.47 -16.16 -6.91
N CYS A 58 -2.89 -16.56 -5.79
CA CYS A 58 -3.16 -15.99 -4.47
C CYS A 58 -2.84 -14.48 -4.44
N VAL A 59 -1.69 -14.08 -4.97
CA VAL A 59 -1.30 -12.66 -5.07
C VAL A 59 -2.31 -11.89 -5.93
N ILE A 60 -2.66 -12.39 -7.11
CA ILE A 60 -3.61 -11.74 -8.02
C ILE A 60 -4.96 -11.54 -7.33
N TRP A 61 -5.54 -12.62 -6.80
CA TRP A 61 -6.85 -12.55 -6.14
C TRP A 61 -6.84 -11.66 -4.90
N THR A 62 -5.77 -11.71 -4.10
CA THR A 62 -5.65 -10.88 -2.90
C THR A 62 -5.55 -9.41 -3.28
N LEU A 63 -4.70 -9.04 -4.25
CA LEU A 63 -4.59 -7.66 -4.70
C LEU A 63 -5.90 -7.14 -5.32
N THR A 64 -6.57 -7.94 -6.14
CA THR A 64 -7.86 -7.57 -6.74
C THR A 64 -8.94 -7.40 -5.68
N LEU A 65 -9.08 -8.34 -4.73
CA LEU A 65 -10.10 -8.24 -3.68
C LEU A 65 -9.81 -7.13 -2.69
N GLN A 66 -8.56 -7.01 -2.21
CA GLN A 66 -8.16 -5.98 -1.26
C GLN A 66 -8.38 -4.58 -1.84
N THR A 67 -7.97 -4.34 -3.09
CA THR A 67 -8.16 -3.03 -3.72
C THR A 67 -9.63 -2.73 -3.96
N THR A 68 -10.42 -3.70 -4.41
CA THR A 68 -11.86 -3.55 -4.60
C THR A 68 -12.57 -3.21 -3.29
N VAL A 69 -12.33 -3.96 -2.22
CA VAL A 69 -13.01 -3.73 -0.94
C VAL A 69 -12.56 -2.42 -0.29
N LYS A 70 -11.24 -2.21 -0.15
CA LYS A 70 -10.70 -1.03 0.54
C LYS A 70 -10.96 0.27 -0.22
N TYR A 71 -10.73 0.29 -1.53
CA TYR A 71 -10.80 1.53 -2.31
C TYR A 71 -12.15 1.72 -2.98
N VAL A 72 -12.68 0.70 -3.69
CA VAL A 72 -13.93 0.86 -4.44
C VAL A 72 -15.14 0.89 -3.50
N LEU A 73 -15.23 -0.04 -2.56
CA LEU A 73 -16.40 -0.10 -1.68
C LEU A 73 -16.34 0.92 -0.53
N ILE A 74 -15.20 1.07 0.13
CA ILE A 74 -15.09 1.98 1.29
C ILE A 74 -14.70 3.38 0.83
N THR A 75 -13.53 3.54 0.21
CA THR A 75 -12.96 4.88 -0.04
C THR A 75 -13.80 5.72 -1.00
N LEU A 76 -14.31 5.14 -2.09
CA LEU A 76 -15.14 5.88 -3.06
C LEU A 76 -16.57 6.17 -2.53
N ASN A 77 -17.11 5.38 -1.61
CA ASN A 77 -18.41 5.67 -0.99
C ASN A 77 -18.31 6.64 0.19
N ALA A 78 -17.12 6.81 0.74
CA ALA A 78 -16.85 7.64 1.90
C ALA A 78 -16.60 9.10 1.46
N ASP A 79 -17.66 9.74 0.93
CA ASP A 79 -17.64 11.11 0.44
C ASP A 79 -18.41 12.04 1.40
N ASN A 80 -17.88 13.24 1.67
CA ASN A 80 -18.46 14.21 2.60
C ASN A 80 -18.73 15.53 1.88
N ASN A 81 -19.92 15.67 1.29
CA ASN A 81 -20.34 16.91 0.61
C ASN A 81 -19.29 17.45 -0.39
N GLY A 82 -18.63 16.57 -1.14
CA GLY A 82 -17.68 16.95 -2.20
C GLY A 82 -16.21 17.11 -1.77
N GLU A 83 -15.87 16.89 -0.50
CA GLU A 83 -14.49 16.71 -0.06
C GLU A 83 -14.18 15.22 0.13
N GLY A 84 -13.54 14.62 -0.87
CA GLY A 84 -13.08 13.23 -0.84
C GLY A 84 -11.75 13.07 -0.11
N GLY A 85 -11.63 12.02 0.72
CA GLY A 85 -10.35 11.56 1.26
C GLY A 85 -10.36 11.25 2.76
N ILE A 86 -9.32 10.56 3.20
CA ILE A 86 -9.06 10.18 4.60
C ILE A 86 -9.18 11.34 5.60
N PHE A 87 -8.86 12.58 5.19
CA PHE A 87 -8.97 13.79 6.02
C PHE A 87 -10.42 14.28 6.22
N SER A 88 -11.28 14.12 5.21
CA SER A 88 -12.71 14.43 5.29
C SER A 88 -13.43 13.44 6.22
N LEU A 89 -13.03 12.16 6.17
CA LEU A 89 -13.50 11.15 7.11
C LEU A 89 -13.08 11.43 8.55
N TYR A 90 -11.85 11.93 8.76
CA TYR A 90 -11.38 12.34 10.09
C TYR A 90 -12.23 13.49 10.67
N ALA A 91 -12.61 14.47 9.84
CA ALA A 91 -13.48 15.58 10.25
C ALA A 91 -14.90 15.14 10.60
N LEU A 92 -15.47 14.19 9.84
CA LEU A 92 -16.77 13.55 10.12
C LEU A 92 -16.77 12.72 11.40
N VAL A 93 -15.72 11.92 11.60
CA VAL A 93 -15.55 11.05 12.77
C VAL A 93 -15.48 11.86 14.06
N ARG A 94 -14.76 12.99 14.05
CA ARG A 94 -14.68 13.90 15.21
C ARG A 94 -16.03 14.48 15.63
N ARG A 95 -16.98 14.63 14.69
CA ARG A 95 -18.35 15.10 14.98
C ARG A 95 -19.29 14.01 15.50
N ARG A 96 -19.03 12.72 15.22
CA ARG A 96 -19.94 11.61 15.59
C ARG A 96 -19.65 10.97 16.95
N GLY A 97 -18.46 11.16 17.55
CA GLY A 97 -18.21 10.73 18.93
C GLY A 97 -16.73 10.69 19.33
N GLY A 98 -16.45 11.00 20.60
CA GLY A 98 -15.08 11.01 21.15
C GLY A 98 -14.35 9.68 21.04
N TRP A 99 -15.07 8.55 21.14
CA TRP A 99 -14.49 7.20 20.97
C TRP A 99 -13.94 6.96 19.56
N LEU A 100 -14.66 7.41 18.51
CA LEU A 100 -14.18 7.25 17.15
C LEU A 100 -12.93 8.10 16.86
N SER A 101 -12.72 9.19 17.61
CA SER A 101 -11.51 10.00 17.48
C SER A 101 -10.26 9.22 17.93
N VAL A 102 -10.38 8.37 18.95
CA VAL A 102 -9.28 7.48 19.38
C VAL A 102 -8.94 6.47 18.28
N VAL A 103 -9.96 5.84 17.69
CA VAL A 103 -9.78 4.90 16.57
C VAL A 103 -9.13 5.59 15.37
N ALA A 104 -9.54 6.81 15.06
CA ALA A 104 -8.96 7.59 13.97
C ALA A 104 -7.51 8.00 14.22
N ILE A 105 -7.15 8.33 15.47
CA ILE A 105 -5.76 8.63 15.86
C ILE A 105 -4.90 7.38 15.72
N ILE A 106 -5.38 6.21 16.19
CA ILE A 106 -4.67 4.94 16.03
C ILE A 106 -4.49 4.61 14.54
N GLY A 107 -5.54 4.79 13.74
CA GLY A 107 -5.49 4.62 12.28
C GLY A 107 -4.45 5.54 11.62
N GLY A 108 -4.46 6.84 11.94
CA GLY A 108 -3.47 7.80 11.44
C GLY A 108 -2.03 7.46 11.86
N ALA A 109 -1.84 7.04 13.11
CA ALA A 109 -0.54 6.57 13.60
C ALA A 109 -0.07 5.31 12.87
N SER A 110 -0.97 4.35 12.60
CA SER A 110 -0.63 3.14 11.85
C SER A 110 -0.21 3.43 10.40
N LEU A 111 -0.85 4.41 9.74
CA LEU A 111 -0.46 4.85 8.39
C LEU A 111 0.92 5.52 8.37
N LEU A 112 1.23 6.35 9.39
CA LEU A 112 2.56 6.94 9.52
C LEU A 112 3.62 5.88 9.82
N ALA A 113 3.31 4.91 10.68
CA ALA A 113 4.21 3.81 10.97
C ALA A 113 4.51 2.98 9.71
N ASP A 114 3.48 2.67 8.91
CA ASP A 114 3.62 1.94 7.64
C ASP A 114 4.56 2.68 6.67
N GLY A 115 4.36 3.99 6.48
CA GLY A 115 5.22 4.83 5.64
C GLY A 115 6.68 4.91 6.11
N VAL A 116 6.94 4.73 7.42
CA VAL A 116 8.31 4.68 7.98
C VAL A 116 8.94 3.29 7.83
N ILE A 117 8.14 2.22 7.85
CA ILE A 117 8.61 0.82 7.84
C ILE A 117 8.97 0.32 6.42
N THR A 118 8.25 0.77 5.39
CA THR A 118 8.43 0.26 4.03
C THR A 118 9.83 0.48 3.42
N PRO A 119 10.49 1.66 3.56
CA PRO A 119 11.82 1.86 2.98
C PRO A 119 12.89 0.94 3.58
N PRO A 120 13.01 0.79 4.93
CA PRO A 120 13.93 -0.18 5.52
C PRO A 120 13.69 -1.63 5.08
N ILE A 121 12.44 -2.09 5.02
CA ILE A 121 12.10 -3.45 4.55
C ILE A 121 12.53 -3.65 3.09
N SER A 122 12.32 -2.64 2.25
CA SER A 122 12.72 -2.66 0.84
C SER A 122 14.22 -2.67 0.63
N VAL A 123 14.98 -1.96 1.46
CA VAL A 123 16.45 -2.03 1.40
C VAL A 123 16.96 -3.38 1.92
N SER A 124 16.44 -3.87 3.05
CA SER A 124 16.87 -5.16 3.64
C SER A 124 16.65 -6.33 2.70
N SER A 125 15.47 -6.38 2.07
CA SER A 125 15.12 -7.42 1.11
C SER A 125 15.94 -7.37 -0.18
N ALA A 126 16.27 -6.17 -0.68
CA ALA A 126 17.18 -6.01 -1.81
C ALA A 126 18.58 -6.54 -1.49
N ILE A 127 19.08 -6.30 -0.27
CA ILE A 127 20.37 -6.83 0.21
C ILE A 127 20.31 -8.35 0.35
N GLU A 128 19.24 -8.92 0.92
CA GLU A 128 19.05 -10.37 0.99
C GLU A 128 18.99 -11.03 -0.40
N GLY A 129 18.31 -10.39 -1.35
CA GLY A 129 18.25 -10.84 -2.74
C GLY A 129 19.62 -10.82 -3.40
N LEU A 130 20.44 -9.79 -3.14
CA LEU A 130 21.80 -9.70 -3.68
C LEU A 130 22.71 -10.80 -3.13
N LYS A 131 22.62 -11.13 -1.84
CA LYS A 131 23.38 -12.23 -1.21
C LYS A 131 23.06 -13.60 -1.80
N ALA A 132 21.88 -13.79 -2.39
CA ALA A 132 21.55 -15.04 -3.07
C ALA A 132 22.31 -15.23 -4.40
N VAL A 133 22.76 -14.13 -5.02
CA VAL A 133 23.51 -14.14 -6.30
C VAL A 133 25.02 -14.00 -6.07
N TYR A 134 25.42 -13.17 -5.10
CA TYR A 134 26.81 -12.98 -4.68
C TYR A 134 26.92 -13.21 -3.16
N PRO A 135 27.19 -14.45 -2.72
CA PRO A 135 27.23 -14.81 -1.30
C PRO A 135 28.42 -14.19 -0.55
#